data_AF-A0A966XYM8-F1
#
_entry.id   AF-A0A966XYM8-F1
#
_cell.length_a   1.000
_cell.length_b   1.000
_cell.length_c   1.000
_cell.angle_alpha   90.00
_cell.angle_beta   90.00
_cell.angle_gamma   90.00
#
_symmetry.space_group_name_H-M   'P 1'
#
loop_
_entity.id
_entity.type
_entity.pdbx_description
1 polymer ?
#
loop_
_entity_poly.entity_id
_entity_poly.type
_entity_poly.pdbx_seq_one_letter_code
_entity_poly.pdbx_strand_id
1 'polypeptide(L)'
;GTSAIVSVFKEHPNTFLLVCVVAFLVIGLALDAGPALLLLAPVLLPITRSMGIDDIHFSMVMIVSVTLGLISPPVGICLFVACKIGNITMRMLWSELALFFYAEIALIVVLVYFPVLSNGLPNLLRG
;
A
#
# COMPACT_ATOMS: atom_id res chain seq x y z
N GLY A 1 -6.95 14.02 -19.52
CA GLY A 1 -6.95 13.54 -18.13
C GLY A 1 -5.87 12.49 -17.93
N THR A 2 -6.07 11.29 -18.45
CA THR A 2 -5.15 10.14 -18.37
C THR A 2 -3.86 10.30 -19.18
N SER A 3 -3.87 11.01 -20.30
CA SER A 3 -2.69 11.23 -21.16
C SER A 3 -1.57 12.07 -20.52
N ALA A 4 -1.92 13.02 -19.64
CA ALA A 4 -0.95 13.89 -18.98
C ALA A 4 -0.23 13.20 -17.80
N ILE A 5 -0.95 12.36 -17.05
CA ILE A 5 -0.38 11.56 -15.96
C ILE A 5 0.58 10.51 -16.53
N VAL A 6 0.21 9.87 -17.63
CA VAL A 6 1.07 8.89 -18.30
C VAL A 6 2.33 9.54 -18.89
N SER A 7 2.24 10.76 -19.44
CA SER A 7 3.41 11.44 -20.02
C SER A 7 4.41 11.94 -18.97
N VAL A 8 3.94 12.33 -17.78
CA VAL A 8 4.81 12.81 -16.69
C VAL A 8 5.58 11.67 -16.02
N PHE A 9 4.97 10.49 -15.89
CA PHE A 9 5.55 9.37 -15.14
C PHE A 9 6.12 8.25 -16.01
N LYS A 10 6.01 8.33 -17.35
CA LYS A 10 6.47 7.27 -18.27
C LYS A 10 7.95 6.92 -18.12
N GLU A 11 8.77 7.89 -17.75
CA GLU A 11 10.23 7.73 -17.60
C GLU A 11 10.62 7.21 -16.20
N HIS A 12 9.72 7.27 -15.21
CA HIS A 12 9.99 6.88 -13.82
C HIS A 12 8.80 6.15 -13.16
N PRO A 13 8.56 4.87 -13.51
CA PRO A 13 7.46 4.06 -12.93
C PRO A 13 7.52 3.96 -11.39
N ASN A 14 8.71 3.99 -10.79
CA ASN A 14 8.89 3.96 -9.34
C ASN A 14 8.36 5.24 -8.66
N THR A 15 8.47 6.38 -9.32
CA THR A 15 7.96 7.66 -8.80
C THR A 15 6.43 7.67 -8.81
N PHE A 16 5.81 7.07 -9.83
CA PHE A 16 4.35 6.87 -9.86
C PHE A 16 3.88 5.99 -8.71
N LEU A 17 4.55 4.85 -8.48
CA LEU A 17 4.23 3.97 -7.36
C LEU A 17 4.40 4.68 -6.01
N LEU A 18 5.43 5.50 -5.82
CA LEU A 18 5.62 6.30 -4.61
C LEU A 18 4.46 7.30 -4.37
N VAL A 19 4.00 7.99 -5.41
CA VAL A 19 2.85 8.89 -5.30
C VAL A 19 1.58 8.10 -4.97
N CYS A 20 1.39 6.94 -5.59
CA CYS A 20 0.29 6.03 -5.27
C CYS A 20 0.35 5.55 -3.81
N VAL A 21 1.52 5.17 -3.30
CA VAL A 21 1.71 4.76 -1.89
C VAL A 21 1.23 5.85 -0.94
N VAL A 22 1.61 7.11 -1.17
CA VAL A 22 1.17 8.23 -0.33
C VAL A 22 -0.34 8.41 -0.40
N ALA A 23 -0.92 8.35 -1.61
CA ALA A 23 -2.37 8.44 -1.78
C ALA A 23 -3.11 7.27 -1.08
N PHE A 24 -2.58 6.06 -1.20
CA PHE A 24 -3.14 4.86 -0.57
C PHE A 24 -3.05 4.89 0.94
N LEU A 25 -1.98 5.47 1.50
CA LEU A 25 -1.85 5.65 2.94
C LEU A 25 -2.94 6.61 3.46
N VAL A 26 -3.20 7.70 2.73
CA VAL A 26 -4.31 8.64 3.06
C VAL A 26 -5.67 7.96 2.96
N ILE A 27 -5.88 7.17 1.91
CA ILE A 27 -7.15 6.45 1.69
C ILE A 27 -7.32 5.34 2.74
N GLY A 28 -6.24 4.65 3.11
CA GLY A 28 -6.24 3.57 4.09
C GLY A 28 -6.53 4.02 5.52
N LEU A 29 -6.41 5.32 5.81
CA LEU A 29 -6.89 5.88 7.07
C LEU A 29 -8.43 5.86 7.17
N ALA A 30 -9.14 5.83 6.04
CA ALA A 30 -10.61 5.88 5.98
C ALA A 30 -11.25 4.58 5.48
N LEU A 31 -10.56 3.84 4.61
CA LEU A 31 -11.06 2.62 3.97
C LEU A 31 -10.18 1.42 4.30
N ASP A 32 -10.82 0.28 4.60
CA ASP A 32 -10.12 -0.99 4.71
C ASP A 32 -9.58 -1.48 3.35
N ALA A 33 -8.61 -2.39 3.37
CA ALA A 33 -7.93 -2.89 2.17
C ALA A 33 -8.89 -3.48 1.13
N GLY A 34 -9.92 -4.22 1.57
CA GLY A 34 -10.93 -4.81 0.67
C GLY A 34 -11.71 -3.76 -0.13
N PRO A 35 -12.43 -2.83 0.53
CA PRO A 35 -13.13 -1.73 -0.13
C PRO A 35 -12.21 -0.86 -0.99
N ALA A 36 -11.01 -0.53 -0.50
CA ALA A 36 -10.06 0.27 -1.25
C ALA A 36 -9.65 -0.41 -2.56
N LEU A 37 -9.33 -1.71 -2.53
CA LEU A 37 -8.97 -2.48 -3.72
C LEU A 37 -10.15 -2.56 -4.70
N LEU A 38 -11.36 -2.85 -4.23
CA LEU A 38 -12.57 -2.93 -5.06
C LEU A 38 -12.86 -1.62 -5.80
N LEU A 39 -12.57 -0.48 -5.18
CA LEU A 39 -12.80 0.85 -5.75
C LEU A 39 -11.66 1.32 -6.65
N LEU A 40 -10.40 1.15 -6.20
CA LEU A 40 -9.22 1.73 -6.85
C LEU A 40 -8.61 0.84 -7.93
N ALA A 41 -8.68 -0.49 -7.78
CA ALA A 41 -8.14 -1.42 -8.78
C ALA A 41 -8.71 -1.19 -10.20
N PRO A 42 -10.04 -1.11 -10.44
CA PRO A 42 -10.56 -0.93 -11.79
C PRO A 42 -10.14 0.40 -12.44
N VAL A 43 -9.83 1.42 -11.63
CA VAL A 43 -9.40 2.74 -12.11
C VAL A 43 -7.90 2.79 -12.38
N LEU A 44 -7.08 2.17 -11.52
CA LEU A 44 -5.63 2.29 -11.56
C LEU A 44 -4.92 1.15 -12.31
N LEU A 45 -5.51 -0.04 -12.38
CA LEU A 45 -4.98 -1.16 -13.19
C LEU A 45 -4.81 -0.80 -14.68
N PRO A 46 -5.77 -0.15 -15.39
CA PRO A 46 -5.54 0.22 -16.78
C PRO A 46 -4.39 1.22 -16.96
N ILE A 47 -4.16 2.10 -15.98
CA ILE A 47 -3.06 3.07 -16.00
C ILE A 47 -1.72 2.35 -15.79
N THR A 48 -1.62 1.49 -14.78
CA THR A 48 -0.40 0.75 -14.45
C THR A 48 0.00 -0.23 -15.57
N ARG A 49 -0.98 -0.91 -16.19
CA ARG A 49 -0.75 -1.71 -17.41
C ARG A 49 -0.20 -0.88 -18.56
N SER A 50 -0.70 0.34 -18.76
CA SER A 50 -0.18 1.25 -19.81
C SER A 50 1.26 1.71 -19.56
N MET A 51 1.73 1.59 -18.31
CA MET A 51 3.09 1.89 -17.87
C MET A 51 4.00 0.64 -17.80
N GLY A 52 3.49 -0.55 -18.15
CA GLY A 52 4.25 -1.80 -18.10
C GLY A 52 4.45 -2.38 -16.69
N ILE A 53 3.65 -1.95 -15.71
CA ILE A 53 3.67 -2.48 -14.35
C ILE A 53 2.75 -3.71 -14.28
N ASP A 54 3.23 -4.80 -13.68
CA ASP A 54 2.43 -6.00 -13.42
C ASP A 54 1.27 -5.73 -12.46
N ASP A 55 0.10 -6.26 -12.78
CA ASP A 55 -1.11 -6.12 -11.96
C ASP A 55 -0.92 -6.64 -10.54
N ILE A 56 -0.20 -7.75 -10.39
CA ILE A 56 0.08 -8.40 -9.10
C ILE A 56 0.96 -7.48 -8.25
N HIS A 57 2.05 -6.98 -8.83
CA HIS A 57 2.96 -6.08 -8.15
C HIS A 57 2.25 -4.81 -7.67
N PHE A 58 1.47 -4.19 -8.55
CA PHE A 58 0.68 -3.01 -8.20
C PHE A 58 -0.35 -3.29 -7.09
N SER A 59 -1.08 -4.40 -7.19
CA SER A 59 -2.09 -4.78 -6.19
C SER A 59 -1.45 -5.04 -4.83
N MET A 60 -0.26 -5.65 -4.79
CA MET A 60 0.48 -5.85 -3.54
C MET A 60 0.90 -4.52 -2.91
N VAL A 61 1.49 -3.61 -3.70
CA VAL A 61 1.87 -2.28 -3.21
C VAL A 61 0.64 -1.54 -2.68
N MET A 62 -0.50 -1.62 -3.37
CA MET A 62 -1.75 -1.02 -2.91
C MET A 62 -2.20 -1.60 -1.57
N ILE A 63 -2.35 -2.92 -1.47
CA ILE A 63 -2.85 -3.58 -0.26
C ILE A 63 -1.95 -3.25 0.94
N VAL A 64 -0.62 -3.41 0.80
CA VAL A 64 0.33 -3.15 1.90
C VAL A 64 0.28 -1.67 2.31
N SER A 65 0.19 -0.74 1.37
CA SER A 65 0.13 0.70 1.68
C SER A 65 -1.18 1.11 2.38
N VAL A 66 -2.30 0.51 1.98
CA VAL A 66 -3.60 0.75 2.61
C VAL A 66 -3.61 0.16 4.03
N THR A 67 -3.10 -1.06 4.21
CA THR A 67 -2.97 -1.70 5.53
C THR A 67 -2.08 -0.88 6.47
N LEU A 68 -0.98 -0.32 5.96
CA LEU A 68 -0.14 0.60 6.72
C LEU A 68 -0.91 1.87 7.16
N GLY A 69 -1.81 2.37 6.32
CA GLY A 69 -2.71 3.48 6.64
C GLY A 69 -3.62 3.17 7.85
N LEU A 70 -4.14 1.94 7.95
CA LEU A 70 -5.02 1.52 9.03
C LEU A 70 -4.33 1.42 10.40
N ILE A 71 -3.02 1.19 10.40
CA ILE A 71 -2.19 1.15 11.62
C ILE A 71 -1.48 2.48 11.89
N SER A 72 -1.53 3.45 10.97
CA SER A 72 -0.89 4.74 11.15
C SER A 72 -1.63 5.59 12.20
N PRO A 73 -0.94 6.24 13.16
CA PRO A 73 -1.56 6.96 14.27
C PRO A 73 -2.53 8.12 13.94
N PRO A 74 -2.47 8.86 12.81
CA PRO A 74 -3.33 10.04 12.64
C PRO A 74 -4.83 9.71 12.61
N VAL A 75 -5.23 8.49 12.20
CA VAL A 75 -6.63 8.03 12.20
C VAL A 75 -6.77 6.54 12.59
N GLY A 76 -5.67 5.80 12.74
CA GLY A 76 -5.54 4.34 12.87
C GLY A 76 -6.69 3.61 13.56
N ILE A 77 -7.74 3.31 12.78
CA ILE A 77 -9.00 2.76 13.26
C ILE A 77 -8.74 1.39 13.92
N CYS A 78 -7.85 0.59 13.34
CA CYS A 78 -7.46 -0.71 13.88
C CYS A 78 -6.75 -0.57 15.23
N LEU A 79 -5.82 0.39 15.38
CA LEU A 79 -5.17 0.63 16.68
C LEU A 79 -6.17 1.13 17.73
N PHE A 80 -7.09 2.01 17.34
CA PHE A 80 -8.10 2.55 18.26
C PHE A 80 -9.06 1.45 18.76
N VAL A 81 -9.50 0.58 17.85
CA VAL A 81 -10.31 -0.59 18.18
C VAL A 81 -9.55 -1.57 19.07
N ALA A 82 -8.27 -1.86 18.76
CA ALA A 82 -7.44 -2.73 19.58
C ALA A 82 -7.23 -2.19 21.01
N CYS A 83 -6.97 -0.88 21.15
CA CYS A 83 -6.86 -0.23 22.47
C CYS A 83 -8.16 -0.35 23.28
N LYS A 84 -9.32 -0.17 22.62
CA LYS A 84 -10.63 -0.26 23.26
C LYS A 84 -10.95 -1.68 23.73
N ILE A 85 -10.62 -2.69 22.94
CA ILE A 85 -10.82 -4.11 23.30
C ILE A 85 -9.83 -4.54 24.39
N GLY A 86 -8.56 -4.15 24.26
CA GLY A 86 -7.49 -4.52 25.17
C GLY A 86 -7.45 -3.73 26.48
N ASN A 87 -8.26 -2.68 26.65
CA ASN A 87 -8.19 -1.74 27.79
C ASN A 87 -6.77 -1.18 28.05
N ILE A 88 -6.00 -0.96 26.99
CA ILE A 88 -4.65 -0.40 27.05
C ILE A 88 -4.61 0.97 26.39
N THR A 89 -3.63 1.79 26.78
CA THR A 89 -3.45 3.12 26.20
C THR A 89 -2.81 3.05 24.82
N MET A 90 -3.21 3.95 23.92
CA MET A 90 -2.65 4.09 22.57
C MET A 90 -1.12 4.20 22.59
N ARG A 91 -0.56 4.88 23.60
CA ARG A 91 0.89 5.06 23.75
C ARG A 91 1.60 3.73 23.99
N MET A 92 1.06 2.86 24.84
CA MET A 92 1.64 1.53 25.11
C MET A 92 1.55 0.62 23.90
N LEU A 93 0.40 0.61 23.21
CA LEU A 93 0.24 -0.20 22.00
C LEU A 93 1.18 0.29 20.88
N TRP A 94 1.28 1.61 20.69
CA TRP A 94 2.15 2.19 19.67
C TRP A 94 3.64 1.94 19.95
N SER A 95 4.10 1.97 21.21
CA SER A 95 5.51 1.68 21.50
C SER A 95 5.91 0.24 21.15
N GLU A 96 4.98 -0.72 21.29
CA GLU A 96 5.19 -2.11 20.89
C GLU A 96 5.08 -2.30 19.38
N LEU A 97 4.14 -1.60 18.73
CA LEU A 97 3.89 -1.72 17.29
C LEU A 97 4.82 -0.87 16.41
N ALA A 98 5.48 0.14 16.96
CA ALA A 98 6.32 1.06 16.19
C ALA A 98 7.41 0.32 15.40
N LEU A 99 7.99 -0.75 15.97
CA LEU A 99 8.98 -1.57 15.27
C LEU A 99 8.40 -2.21 14.00
N PHE A 100 7.21 -2.81 14.11
CA PHE A 100 6.50 -3.41 12.98
C PHE A 100 6.09 -2.36 11.94
N PHE A 101 5.68 -1.18 12.41
CA PHE A 101 5.34 -0.06 11.54
C PHE A 101 6.51 0.38 10.65
N TYR A 102 7.71 0.54 11.23
CA TYR A 102 8.91 0.86 10.46
C TYR A 102 9.33 -0.28 9.53
N ALA A 103 9.13 -1.54 9.95
CA ALA A 103 9.38 -2.71 9.10
C ALA A 103 8.44 -2.72 7.87
N GLU A 104 7.17 -2.38 8.02
CA GLU A 104 6.23 -2.27 6.90
C GLU A 104 6.59 -1.12 5.95
N ILE A 105 6.99 0.04 6.47
CA ILE A 105 7.48 1.14 5.62
C ILE A 105 8.69 0.67 4.80
N ALA A 106 9.65 0.01 5.44
CA ALA A 106 10.82 -0.54 4.76
C ALA A 106 10.40 -1.58 3.70
N LEU A 107 9.42 -2.43 4.01
CA LEU A 107 8.88 -3.41 3.07
C LEU A 107 8.25 -2.73 1.85
N ILE A 108 7.46 -1.67 2.02
CA ILE A 108 6.86 -0.93 0.90
C ILE A 108 7.94 -0.36 -0.01
N VAL A 109 8.98 0.26 0.55
CA VAL A 109 10.11 0.78 -0.21
C VAL A 109 10.78 -0.36 -0.98
N VAL A 110 11.08 -1.47 -0.30
CA VAL A 110 11.68 -2.65 -0.94
C VAL A 110 10.79 -3.19 -2.06
N LEU A 111 9.48 -3.29 -1.88
CA LEU A 111 8.55 -3.74 -2.92
C LEU A 111 8.60 -2.82 -4.14
N VAL A 112 8.54 -1.50 -3.94
CA VAL A 112 8.59 -0.51 -5.03
C VAL A 112 9.86 -0.64 -5.89
N TYR A 113 11.00 -0.98 -5.28
CA TYR A 113 12.26 -1.14 -6.01
C TYR A 113 12.54 -2.57 -6.49
N PHE A 114 11.96 -3.59 -5.85
CA PHE A 114 12.19 -5.01 -6.13
C PHE A 114 10.87 -5.73 -6.45
N PRO A 115 10.32 -5.58 -7.68
CA PRO A 115 9.08 -6.23 -8.09
C PRO A 115 9.18 -7.77 -8.12
N VAL A 116 10.40 -8.31 -8.12
CA VAL A 116 10.69 -9.76 -8.06
C VAL A 116 10.21 -10.37 -6.74
N LEU A 117 10.12 -9.62 -5.63
CA LEU A 117 9.57 -10.15 -4.39
C LEU A 117 8.05 -10.36 -4.48
N SER A 118 7.35 -9.47 -5.18
CA SER A 118 5.91 -9.62 -5.44
C SER A 118 5.60 -10.69 -6.47
N ASN A 119 6.40 -10.78 -7.53
CA ASN A 119 6.13 -11.67 -8.66
C ASN A 119 6.82 -13.04 -8.54
N GLY A 120 7.86 -13.16 -7.70
CA GLY A 120 8.68 -14.36 -7.58
C GLY A 120 7.92 -15.55 -6.99
N LEU A 121 7.17 -15.33 -5.90
CA LEU A 121 6.38 -16.39 -5.28
C LEU A 121 5.19 -16.84 -6.17
N PRO A 122 4.40 -15.93 -6.78
CA PRO A 122 3.38 -16.31 -7.74
C PRO A 122 3.91 -17.02 -8.99
N ASN A 123 5.08 -16.61 -9.51
CA ASN A 123 5.69 -17.26 -10.67
C ASN A 123 6.24 -18.66 -10.35
N LEU A 124 6.73 -18.87 -9.12
CA LEU A 124 7.19 -20.19 -8.66
C LEU A 124 6.01 -21.16 -8.41
N LEU A 125 4.87 -20.65 -7.95
CA LEU A 125 3.64 -21.44 -7.73
C LEU A 125 2.82 -21.69 -9.01
N ARG A 126 3.03 -20.89 -10.06
CA ARG A 126 2.44 -21.07 -11.39
C ARG A 126 3.32 -21.87 -12.35
N GLY A 127 4.47 -22.36 -11.88
CA GLY A 127 5.34 -23.30 -12.60
C GLY A 127 4.75 -24.69 -12.66
#